data_AF-A0A2V7DP28-F1
#
_entry.id   AF-A0A2V7DP28-F1
#
_cell.length_a   1.000
_cell.length_b   1.000
_cell.length_c   1.000
_cell.angle_alpha   90.00
_cell.angle_beta   90.00
_cell.angle_gamma   90.00
#
_symmetry.space_group_name_H-M   'P 1'
#
loop_
_entity.id
_entity.type
_entity.pdbx_description
1 polymer ?
#
loop_
_entity_poly.entity_id
_entity_poly.type
_entity_poly.pdbx_seq_one_letter_code
_entity_poly.pdbx_strand_id
1 'polypeptide(L)'
;MNARRSLAGAALVPWLLSGCATADIAESVQARLTKAEAEMSLCKQNIGLASAPTPATTALYDSATGPVAQDASQVKIKTLCGRELRELLDAQRALKALSR
;
A
#
# COMPACT_ATOMS: atom_id res chain seq x y z
N MET A 1 -19.34 -58.12 35.58
CA MET A 1 -20.64 -57.44 35.76
C MET A 1 -20.39 -56.05 36.35
N ASN A 2 -21.24 -55.08 35.98
CA ASN A 2 -21.19 -53.59 36.15
C ASN A 2 -20.37 -52.86 35.07
N ALA A 3 -20.94 -52.38 33.94
CA ALA A 3 -21.92 -51.29 33.72
C ALA A 3 -21.36 -49.91 34.12
N ARG A 4 -21.45 -48.80 33.36
CA ARG A 4 -22.06 -48.39 32.09
C ARG A 4 -21.52 -46.97 31.80
N ARG A 5 -21.42 -46.61 30.51
CA ARG A 5 -21.66 -45.27 29.90
C ARG A 5 -20.90 -44.04 30.40
N SER A 6 -20.20 -43.37 29.49
CA SER A 6 -20.72 -42.11 28.91
C SER A 6 -19.90 -41.67 27.69
N LEU A 7 -20.59 -41.53 26.56
CA LEU A 7 -20.16 -40.69 25.45
C LEU A 7 -20.29 -39.22 25.88
N ALA A 8 -19.21 -38.47 25.81
CA ALA A 8 -19.20 -37.02 25.66
C ALA A 8 -17.86 -36.71 24.97
N GLY A 9 -17.77 -36.31 23.71
CA GLY A 9 -18.69 -35.42 23.02
C GLY A 9 -18.38 -33.97 23.41
N ALA A 10 -17.17 -33.51 23.12
CA ALA A 10 -16.82 -32.08 23.00
C ALA A 10 -15.63 -32.01 22.02
N ALA A 11 -15.90 -32.09 20.72
CA ALA A 11 -16.19 -30.91 19.89
C ALA A 11 -15.01 -29.93 19.88
N LEU A 12 -14.19 -30.07 18.84
CA LEU A 12 -13.75 -28.97 17.97
C LEU A 12 -13.90 -27.56 18.57
N VAL A 13 -12.77 -26.97 18.98
CA VAL A 13 -12.54 -25.54 18.74
C VAL A 13 -11.12 -25.35 18.22
N PRO A 14 -10.86 -25.61 16.93
CA PRO A 14 -9.74 -25.01 16.26
C PRO A 14 -10.13 -23.60 15.83
N TRP A 15 -9.31 -22.60 16.18
CA TRP A 15 -9.13 -21.34 15.45
C TRP A 15 -10.25 -20.28 15.55
N LEU A 16 -10.27 -19.53 16.65
CA LEU A 16 -10.97 -18.23 16.74
C LEU A 16 -10.02 -17.09 17.16
N LEU A 17 -8.89 -16.95 16.45
CA LEU A 17 -7.98 -15.80 16.63
C LEU A 17 -7.52 -15.17 15.29
N SER A 18 -8.29 -15.35 14.20
CA SER A 18 -7.93 -14.75 12.89
C SER A 18 -8.77 -13.51 12.51
N GLY A 19 -9.49 -12.91 13.47
CA GLY A 19 -10.42 -11.80 13.19
C GLY A 19 -9.93 -10.39 13.52
N CYS A 20 -8.88 -10.22 14.33
CA CYS A 20 -8.39 -8.89 14.74
C CYS A 20 -7.10 -8.45 14.06
N ALA A 21 -6.21 -9.37 13.67
CA ALA A 21 -4.94 -8.96 13.04
C ALA A 21 -5.14 -8.26 11.68
N THR A 22 -6.22 -8.58 10.95
CA THR A 22 -6.49 -7.99 9.64
C THR A 22 -7.00 -6.56 9.70
N ALA A 23 -7.72 -6.17 10.75
CA ALA A 23 -8.20 -4.80 10.93
C ALA A 23 -7.04 -3.84 11.24
N ASP A 24 -6.15 -4.22 12.15
CA ASP A 24 -4.94 -3.46 12.47
C ASP A 24 -4.01 -3.29 11.26
N ILE A 25 -3.86 -4.34 10.44
CA ILE A 25 -3.05 -4.27 9.22
C ILE A 25 -3.67 -3.30 8.20
N ALA A 26 -4.98 -3.37 7.96
CA ALA A 26 -5.64 -2.48 7.01
C ALA A 26 -5.57 -1.01 7.43
N GLU A 27 -5.79 -0.71 8.71
CA GLU A 27 -5.66 0.65 9.26
C GLU A 27 -4.23 1.19 9.09
N SER A 28 -3.22 0.35 9.37
CA SER A 28 -1.82 0.75 9.21
C SER A 28 -1.43 1.06 7.76
N VAL A 29 -1.96 0.32 6.79
CA VAL A 29 -1.69 0.55 5.36
C VAL A 29 -2.37 1.82 4.87
N GLN A 30 -3.59 2.09 5.31
CA GLN A 30 -4.28 3.35 5.00
C GLN A 30 -3.54 4.56 5.58
N ALA A 31 -3.09 4.46 6.84
CA ALA A 31 -2.32 5.53 7.49
C ALA A 31 -1.01 5.83 6.74
N ARG A 32 -0.32 4.78 6.26
CA ARG A 32 0.88 4.93 5.42
C ARG A 32 0.57 5.63 4.10
N LEU A 33 -0.53 5.29 3.43
CA LEU A 33 -0.93 5.94 2.19
C LEU A 33 -1.19 7.44 2.41
N THR A 34 -1.99 7.79 3.42
CA THR A 34 -2.29 9.20 3.75
C THR A 34 -1.03 10.01 4.03
N LYS A 35 -0.08 9.42 4.77
CA LYS A 35 1.22 10.05 5.04
C LYS A 35 2.01 10.28 3.75
N ALA A 36 2.12 9.25 2.90
CA ALA A 36 2.85 9.34 1.65
C ALA A 36 2.23 10.38 0.68
N GLU A 37 0.90 10.49 0.64
CA GLU A 37 0.19 11.52 -0.12
C GLU A 37 0.50 12.93 0.37
N ALA A 38 0.54 13.13 1.69
CA ALA A 38 0.91 14.41 2.30
C ALA A 38 2.36 14.79 1.99
N GLU A 39 3.31 13.87 2.15
CA GLU A 39 4.73 14.10 1.84
C GLU A 39 4.95 14.40 0.36
N MET A 40 4.26 13.67 -0.54
CA MET A 40 4.29 13.93 -1.98
C MET A 40 3.73 15.32 -2.32
N SER A 41 2.61 15.69 -1.70
CA SER A 41 1.98 17.01 -1.88
C SER A 41 2.92 18.14 -1.43
N LEU A 42 3.56 17.98 -0.27
CA LEU A 42 4.53 18.95 0.25
C LEU A 42 5.75 19.08 -0.67
N CYS A 43 6.30 17.96 -1.16
CA CYS A 43 7.42 18.02 -2.09
C CYS A 43 7.05 18.78 -3.38
N LYS A 44 5.87 18.50 -3.95
CA LYS A 44 5.36 19.21 -5.13
C LYS A 44 5.18 20.71 -4.88
N GLN A 45 4.66 21.09 -3.72
CA GLN A 45 4.53 22.50 -3.34
C GLN A 45 5.91 23.17 -3.30
N ASN A 46 6.90 22.54 -2.67
CA ASN A 46 8.26 23.08 -2.53
C ASN A 46 8.99 23.29 -3.88
N ILE A 47 8.66 22.52 -4.91
CA ILE A 47 9.27 22.67 -6.25
C ILE A 47 8.42 23.48 -7.24
N GLY A 48 7.31 24.08 -6.77
CA GLY A 48 6.41 24.91 -7.57
C GLY A 48 5.48 24.12 -8.50
N LEU A 49 5.20 22.85 -8.21
CA LEU A 49 4.40 21.93 -9.03
C LEU A 49 3.19 21.35 -8.28
N ALA A 50 2.62 22.10 -7.33
CA ALA A 50 1.48 21.65 -6.52
C ALA A 50 0.32 21.08 -7.37
N SER A 51 -0.05 21.78 -8.45
CA SER A 51 -1.15 21.42 -9.36
C SER A 51 -0.77 20.42 -10.45
N ALA A 52 0.52 20.08 -10.60
CA ALA A 52 0.95 19.12 -11.61
C ALA A 52 0.45 17.70 -11.25
N PRO A 53 0.11 16.85 -12.21
CA PRO A 53 -0.27 15.47 -11.90
C PRO A 53 0.91 14.71 -11.26
N THR A 54 0.61 13.90 -10.24
CA THR A 54 1.62 13.00 -9.64
C THR A 54 1.91 11.86 -10.62
N PRO A 55 3.19 11.59 -10.95
CA PRO A 55 3.52 10.48 -11.86
C PRO A 55 3.02 9.14 -11.34
N ALA A 56 2.59 8.25 -12.24
CA ALA A 56 2.19 6.89 -11.88
C ALA A 56 3.38 5.93 -11.71
N THR A 57 4.60 6.36 -12.09
CA THR A 57 5.81 5.53 -12.04
C THR A 57 7.03 6.39 -11.68
N THR A 58 8.08 5.77 -11.15
CA THR A 58 9.38 6.43 -10.96
C THR A 58 10.29 6.32 -12.19
N ALA A 59 9.91 5.56 -13.21
CA ALA A 59 10.76 5.26 -14.35
C ALA A 59 10.88 6.47 -15.30
N LEU A 60 12.11 6.80 -15.68
CA LEU A 60 12.40 7.75 -16.77
C LEU A 60 12.59 7.03 -18.11
N TYR A 61 12.98 5.76 -18.06
CA TYR A 61 13.28 4.92 -19.19
C TYR A 61 12.69 3.52 -18.96
N ASP A 62 12.23 2.89 -20.04
CA ASP A 62 11.74 1.52 -20.10
C ASP A 62 12.59 0.76 -21.12
N SER A 63 13.14 -0.40 -20.77
CA SER A 63 13.97 -1.20 -21.67
C SER A 63 13.22 -1.78 -22.88
N ALA A 64 11.91 -1.97 -22.78
CA ALA A 64 11.07 -2.51 -23.84
C ALA A 64 10.63 -1.44 -24.84
N THR A 65 10.42 -0.20 -24.39
CA THR A 65 9.84 0.88 -25.20
C THR A 65 10.71 2.13 -25.36
N GLY A 66 11.83 2.20 -24.65
CA GLY A 66 12.76 3.33 -24.66
C GLY A 66 12.39 4.42 -23.63
N PRO A 67 12.73 5.69 -23.90
CA PRO A 67 12.35 6.80 -23.02
C PRO A 67 10.83 6.86 -22.84
N VAL A 68 10.38 6.91 -21.58
CA VAL A 68 8.95 7.04 -21.29
C VAL A 68 8.53 8.46 -21.66
N ALA A 69 7.45 8.63 -22.43
CA ALA A 69 6.90 9.94 -22.78
C ALA A 69 6.31 10.64 -21.54
N GLN A 70 6.79 11.85 -21.23
CA GLN A 70 6.42 12.60 -20.02
C GLN A 70 6.65 14.09 -20.24
N ASP A 71 5.80 14.89 -19.61
CA ASP A 71 5.98 16.34 -19.55
C ASP A 71 7.16 16.73 -18.65
N ALA A 72 7.67 17.96 -18.82
CA ALA A 72 8.80 18.46 -18.04
C ALA A 72 8.51 18.49 -16.53
N SER A 73 7.26 18.71 -16.13
CA SER A 73 6.85 18.67 -14.73
C SER A 73 6.99 17.27 -14.13
N GLN A 74 6.63 16.21 -14.86
CA GLN A 74 6.77 14.83 -14.43
C GLN A 74 8.24 14.45 -14.30
N VAL A 75 9.10 14.86 -15.24
CA VAL A 75 10.54 14.65 -15.13
C VAL A 75 11.09 15.35 -13.88
N LYS A 76 10.70 16.60 -13.64
CA LYS A 76 11.11 17.37 -12.46
C LYS A 76 10.62 16.71 -11.17
N ILE A 77 9.38 16.24 -11.12
CA ILE A 77 8.81 15.52 -9.97
C ILE A 77 9.57 14.21 -9.72
N LYS A 78 9.81 13.39 -10.75
CA LYS A 78 10.55 12.12 -10.59
C LYS A 78 11.97 12.33 -10.09
N THR A 79 12.60 13.44 -10.49
CA THR A 79 13.97 13.77 -10.11
C THR A 79 14.05 14.36 -8.71
N LEU A 80 13.20 15.33 -8.38
CA LEU A 80 13.29 16.09 -7.13
C LEU A 80 12.45 15.51 -5.99
N CYS A 81 11.37 14.80 -6.30
CA CYS A 81 10.46 14.14 -5.34
C CYS A 81 10.49 12.61 -5.46
N GLY A 82 11.60 12.05 -5.98
CA GLY A 82 11.67 10.63 -6.32
C GLY A 82 11.51 9.67 -5.14
N ARG A 83 11.88 10.11 -3.92
CA ARG A 83 11.71 9.33 -2.70
C ARG A 83 10.24 9.26 -2.29
N GLU A 84 9.58 10.42 -2.19
CA GLU A 84 8.17 10.57 -1.82
C GLU A 84 7.28 9.85 -2.83
N LEU A 85 7.62 9.97 -4.12
CA LEU A 85 6.93 9.27 -5.19
C LEU A 85 7.04 7.75 -5.04
N ARG A 86 8.21 7.22 -4.65
CA ARG A 86 8.40 5.79 -4.44
C ARG A 86 7.55 5.28 -3.27
N GLU A 87 7.57 5.98 -2.13
CA GLU A 87 6.75 5.61 -0.97
C GLU A 87 5.26 5.67 -1.29
N LEU A 88 4.80 6.69 -2.01
CA LEU A 88 3.40 6.80 -2.45
C LEU A 88 2.98 5.59 -3.31
N LEU A 89 3.78 5.26 -4.32
CA LEU A 89 3.46 4.14 -5.22
C LEU A 89 3.53 2.78 -4.50
N ASP A 90 4.44 2.63 -3.54
CA ASP A 90 4.55 1.42 -2.73
C ASP A 90 3.35 1.28 -1.77
N ALA A 91 2.92 2.37 -1.11
CA ALA A 91 1.73 2.39 -0.26
C ALA A 91 0.44 2.08 -1.06
N GLN A 92 0.30 2.64 -2.27
CA GLN A 92 -0.82 2.34 -3.17
C GLN A 92 -0.83 0.85 -3.58
N ARG A 93 0.34 0.27 -3.87
CA ARG A 93 0.43 -1.16 -4.20
C ARG A 93 0.07 -2.05 -3.01
N ALA A 94 0.48 -1.68 -1.79
CA ALA A 94 0.12 -2.39 -0.57
C ALA A 94 -1.40 -2.35 -0.32
N LEU A 95 -2.03 -1.18 -0.45
CA LEU A 95 -3.49 -1.06 -0.31
C LEU A 95 -4.23 -1.90 -1.35
N LYS A 96 -3.79 -1.87 -2.61
CA LYS A 96 -4.36 -2.69 -3.70
C LYS A 96 -4.15 -4.21 -3.49
N ALA A 97 -3.17 -4.62 -2.70
CA ALA A 97 -2.98 -6.02 -2.34
C ALA A 97 -3.95 -6.48 -1.25
N LEU A 98 -4.38 -5.58 -0.37
CA LEU A 98 -5.40 -5.87 0.65
C LEU A 98 -6.83 -5.89 0.09
N SER A 99 -7.08 -5.16 -1.01
CA SER A 99 -8.39 -5.09 -1.66
C SER A 99 -8.65 -6.19 -2.69
N ARG A 100 -7.76 -7.18 -2.80
CA ARG A 100 -7.83 -8.30 -3.77
C ARG A 100 -8.16 -9.59 -3.05
#